data_AF-A0A957N3X5-F1
#
_entry.id   AF-A0A957N3X5-F1
#
_cell.length_a   1.000
_cell.length_b   1.000
_cell.length_c   1.000
_cell.angle_alpha   90.00
_cell.angle_beta   90.00
_cell.angle_gamma   90.00
#
_symmetry.space_group_name_H-M   'P 1'
#
loop_
_entity.id
_entity.type
_entity.pdbx_description
1 polymer ?
#
loop_
_entity_poly.entity_id
_entity_poly.type
_entity_poly.pdbx_seq_one_letter_code
_entity_poly.pdbx_strand_id
1 'polypeptide(L)'
;RGFLLCVERWGGDDGPDDAIECLNYWPILHAIGADDDILRMYERAWEGHLRQYTLARTTDVPFARDGMYYKEFPVMFDWLHHSEGLTVFNLQGLSDPDDRRFQQRVRRYAGFYIGEDPQAQNYDPQQKIIRSLFNGSRGPLLRKATAVDWAGDPIEVKHRFRLGHGEESYEQMLAHFEEYTDIVGDHPGNMMATALALNAYMLSHEAKYKDWVLEYVGAWRERMRENGGLIPSNIGLDGKIGGGADGKWYGGVYGWGFSVRVPQTGALAHRDTFHLGVHGFLNAALLTGDLSLLDPWRKQLELVNAQRREQDGRTVYPHKYGDEGWYHWQTTPYQGGARELYYFTGREEDRRWIPDTAWMRYLRGEQPNYPVTALRHDLDRVREQVRRIRVDDTTPDTRLADDPMKHNPVSVQALMEQTMGGLYPGKQGLILHARLRYFDPAARRAGLPPGVSALVDRMTDRETAVTLVNTDQLQPKTLIVQAGGYGEHQIESVATGDAATPGVEFAVHGDRLTVRMEPGAGQRLRLRTRKYANPPTLRFPWDAQRVK
;
A
#
# COMPACT_ATOMS: atom_id res chain seq x y z
N ARG A 1 25.56 -4.83 -10.85
CA ARG A 1 25.36 -4.30 -9.47
C ARG A 1 23.89 -4.12 -9.12
N GLY A 2 23.00 -3.79 -10.07
CA GLY A 2 21.58 -3.58 -9.78
C GLY A 2 21.26 -2.19 -9.24
N PHE A 3 22.26 -1.31 -9.19
CA PHE A 3 22.12 0.06 -8.68
C PHE A 3 21.34 0.90 -9.68
N LEU A 4 20.53 1.81 -9.18
CA LEU A 4 19.98 2.89 -9.97
C LEU A 4 21.12 3.87 -10.28
N LEU A 5 21.20 4.32 -11.53
CA LEU A 5 22.21 5.28 -11.97
C LEU A 5 21.67 6.71 -11.79
N CYS A 6 21.80 7.22 -10.57
CA CYS A 6 21.37 8.55 -10.14
C CYS A 6 22.38 9.14 -9.13
N VAL A 7 22.15 10.39 -8.73
CA VAL A 7 22.80 10.97 -7.56
C VAL A 7 22.17 10.38 -6.31
N GLU A 8 22.95 9.68 -5.50
CA GLU A 8 22.48 9.07 -4.26
C GLU A 8 22.23 10.15 -3.20
N ARG A 9 21.00 10.22 -2.67
CA ARG A 9 20.59 11.19 -1.67
C ARG A 9 19.77 10.57 -0.54
N TRP A 10 19.64 11.37 0.51
CA TRP A 10 18.75 11.15 1.63
C TRP A 10 17.74 12.29 1.65
N GLY A 11 16.48 12.00 1.97
CA GLY A 11 15.48 13.02 2.28
C GLY A 11 14.10 12.68 1.75
N GLY A 12 13.12 13.53 2.05
CA GLY A 12 11.73 13.41 1.59
C GLY A 12 11.42 14.16 0.30
N ASP A 13 12.38 14.92 -0.24
CA ASP A 13 12.30 15.48 -1.60
C ASP A 13 12.91 14.54 -2.65
N ASP A 14 13.95 13.80 -2.26
CA ASP A 14 14.62 12.77 -3.06
C ASP A 14 15.40 11.85 -2.13
N GLY A 15 15.06 10.56 -2.14
CA GLY A 15 15.56 9.62 -1.16
C GLY A 15 15.73 8.18 -1.67
N PRO A 16 16.12 7.28 -0.76
CA PRO A 16 16.22 5.86 -1.08
C PRO A 16 14.89 5.23 -1.51
N ASP A 17 13.78 5.64 -0.92
CA ASP A 17 12.45 5.12 -1.24
C ASP A 17 12.06 5.39 -2.71
N ASP A 18 12.33 6.58 -3.23
CA ASP A 18 12.07 6.96 -4.63
C ASP A 18 12.78 6.05 -5.65
N ALA A 19 14.03 5.66 -5.36
CA ALA A 19 14.82 4.86 -6.29
C ALA A 19 14.16 3.52 -6.63
N ILE A 20 13.60 2.86 -5.62
CA ILE A 20 12.97 1.56 -5.80
C ILE A 20 11.52 1.68 -6.29
N GLU A 21 10.86 2.82 -6.06
CA GLU A 21 9.53 3.11 -6.60
C GLU A 21 9.47 3.09 -8.14
N CYS A 22 10.62 3.22 -8.82
CA CYS A 22 10.74 2.99 -10.27
C CYS A 22 10.19 1.62 -10.71
N LEU A 23 10.12 0.67 -9.77
CA LEU A 23 9.63 -0.70 -9.98
C LEU A 23 8.28 -0.97 -9.28
N ASN A 24 7.58 0.08 -8.86
CA ASN A 24 6.23 -0.06 -8.32
C ASN A 24 5.37 -0.92 -9.22
N TYR A 25 4.63 -1.84 -8.59
CA TYR A 25 3.72 -2.80 -9.21
C TYR A 25 4.34 -3.98 -9.97
N TRP A 26 5.66 -4.07 -10.12
CA TRP A 26 6.29 -5.20 -10.83
C TRP A 26 5.99 -6.56 -10.17
N PRO A 27 6.03 -6.70 -8.83
CA PRO A 27 5.64 -7.96 -8.17
C PRO A 27 4.17 -8.34 -8.41
N ILE A 28 3.26 -7.36 -8.49
CA ILE A 28 1.85 -7.59 -8.82
C ILE A 28 1.70 -8.03 -10.28
N LEU A 29 2.38 -7.35 -11.21
CA LEU A 29 2.33 -7.66 -12.63
C LEU A 29 2.77 -9.12 -12.88
N HIS A 30 3.85 -9.55 -12.23
CA HIS A 30 4.29 -10.94 -12.25
C HIS A 30 3.25 -11.87 -11.62
N ALA A 31 2.74 -11.55 -10.42
CA ALA A 31 1.74 -12.36 -9.71
C ALA A 31 0.39 -12.49 -10.44
N ILE A 32 0.08 -11.58 -11.38
CA ILE A 32 -1.08 -11.67 -12.28
C ILE A 32 -0.81 -12.65 -13.43
N GLY A 33 0.43 -12.77 -13.90
CA GLY A 33 0.80 -13.71 -14.96
C GLY A 33 1.89 -13.23 -15.93
N ALA A 34 2.50 -12.07 -15.71
CA ALA A 34 3.63 -11.64 -16.54
C ALA A 34 4.86 -12.54 -16.37
N ASP A 35 5.73 -12.54 -17.39
CA ASP A 35 6.89 -13.41 -17.52
C ASP A 35 7.85 -13.36 -16.30
N ASP A 36 8.51 -14.49 -15.99
CA ASP A 36 9.48 -14.62 -14.89
C ASP A 36 10.64 -13.61 -15.01
N ASP A 37 10.91 -13.10 -16.21
CA ASP A 37 11.85 -12.01 -16.44
C ASP A 37 11.52 -10.76 -15.62
N ILE A 38 10.24 -10.45 -15.37
CA ILE A 38 9.81 -9.33 -14.53
C ILE A 38 10.28 -9.52 -13.08
N LEU A 39 10.07 -10.72 -12.53
CA LEU A 39 10.51 -11.08 -11.18
C LEU A 39 12.04 -10.98 -11.09
N ARG A 40 12.76 -11.58 -12.04
CA ARG A 40 14.23 -11.58 -12.06
C ARG A 40 14.82 -10.17 -12.13
N MET A 41 14.21 -9.26 -12.91
CA MET A 41 14.65 -7.87 -13.00
C MET A 41 14.37 -7.11 -11.71
N TYR A 42 13.18 -7.30 -11.12
CA TYR A 42 12.82 -6.74 -9.83
C TYR A 42 13.80 -7.16 -8.74
N GLU A 43 14.07 -8.46 -8.58
CA GLU A 43 14.98 -8.97 -7.55
C GLU A 43 16.39 -8.41 -7.71
N ARG A 44 16.89 -8.35 -8.95
CA ARG A 44 18.20 -7.75 -9.24
C ARG A 44 18.27 -6.30 -8.79
N ALA A 45 17.20 -5.54 -9.01
CA ALA A 45 17.15 -4.14 -8.61
C ALA A 45 16.94 -3.98 -7.10
N TRP A 46 16.12 -4.82 -6.46
CA TRP A 46 15.93 -4.81 -5.01
C TRP A 46 17.24 -5.10 -4.27
N GLU A 47 17.98 -6.14 -4.67
CA GLU A 47 19.30 -6.43 -4.09
C GLU A 47 20.32 -5.31 -4.37
N GLY A 48 20.21 -4.67 -5.53
CA GLY A 48 21.01 -3.52 -5.90
C GLY A 48 20.72 -2.31 -5.00
N HIS A 49 19.44 -1.98 -4.82
CA HIS A 49 18.89 -0.92 -3.98
C HIS A 49 19.40 -1.04 -2.54
N LEU A 50 19.16 -2.19 -1.90
CA LEU A 50 19.59 -2.44 -0.52
C LEU A 50 21.09 -2.24 -0.34
N ARG A 51 21.90 -2.73 -1.29
CA ARG A 51 23.35 -2.57 -1.26
C ARG A 51 23.77 -1.13 -1.56
N GLN A 52 23.10 -0.45 -2.49
CA GLN A 52 23.40 0.92 -2.87
C GLN A 52 23.25 1.85 -1.67
N TYR A 53 22.10 1.82 -1.01
CA TYR A 53 21.81 2.73 0.11
C TYR A 53 22.42 2.29 1.44
N THR A 54 22.92 1.06 1.53
CA THR A 54 23.84 0.68 2.62
C THR A 54 25.22 1.33 2.45
N LEU A 55 25.66 1.55 1.20
CA LEU A 55 26.94 2.20 0.90
C LEU A 55 26.84 3.72 0.86
N ALA A 56 25.71 4.26 0.40
CA ALA A 56 25.44 5.70 0.36
C ALA A 56 25.41 6.29 1.77
N ARG A 57 26.06 7.42 1.96
CA ARG A 57 26.25 8.06 3.27
C ARG A 57 25.99 9.55 3.15
N THR A 58 25.49 10.12 4.23
CA THR A 58 25.35 11.57 4.40
C THR A 58 26.55 12.14 5.15
N THR A 59 26.70 13.45 5.10
CA THR A 59 27.65 14.26 5.87
C THR A 59 26.90 15.05 6.93
N ASP A 60 25.77 15.67 6.58
CA ASP A 60 25.07 16.62 7.43
C ASP A 60 23.95 15.97 8.23
N VAL A 61 23.33 14.90 7.71
CA VAL A 61 22.33 14.11 8.43
C VAL A 61 23.00 13.08 9.34
N PRO A 62 23.03 13.25 10.69
CA PRO A 62 23.92 12.46 11.54
C PRO A 62 23.64 10.96 11.53
N PHE A 63 22.38 10.56 11.45
CA PHE A 63 21.96 9.17 11.56
C PHE A 63 22.15 8.33 10.29
N ALA A 64 22.45 8.97 9.16
CA ALA A 64 22.73 8.32 7.88
C ALA A 64 24.22 8.36 7.47
N ARG A 65 25.11 8.88 8.34
CA ARG A 65 26.57 8.96 8.09
C ARG A 65 27.26 7.61 7.92
N ASP A 66 26.72 6.58 8.56
CA ASP A 66 27.24 5.21 8.51
C ASP A 66 26.54 4.33 7.47
N GLY A 67 25.75 4.94 6.59
CA GLY A 67 24.89 4.26 5.63
C GLY A 67 23.45 4.73 5.80
N MET A 68 22.76 5.03 4.69
CA MET A 68 21.34 5.37 4.70
C MET A 68 20.47 4.15 5.06
N TYR A 69 20.96 2.94 4.79
CA TYR A 69 20.36 1.68 5.20
C TYR A 69 21.27 0.95 6.18
N TYR A 70 20.66 0.32 7.19
CA TYR A 70 21.32 -0.57 8.13
C TYR A 70 20.47 -1.83 8.31
N LYS A 71 21.10 -3.01 8.35
CA LYS A 71 20.38 -4.31 8.32
C LYS A 71 19.35 -4.40 7.17
N GLU A 72 19.70 -3.84 6.01
CA GLU A 72 18.88 -3.79 4.79
C GLU A 72 17.54 -3.01 4.94
N PHE A 73 17.43 -2.10 5.90
CA PHE A 73 16.23 -1.27 6.10
C PHE A 73 16.67 0.19 6.37
N PRO A 74 15.85 1.21 6.02
CA PRO A 74 16.17 2.61 6.31
C PRO A 74 16.61 2.82 7.76
N VAL A 75 17.60 3.67 7.99
CA VAL A 75 18.11 3.92 9.36
C VAL A 75 17.05 4.54 10.26
N MET A 76 16.39 5.59 9.79
CA MET A 76 15.20 6.18 10.38
C MET A 76 14.52 7.14 9.40
N PHE A 77 13.22 7.04 9.19
CA PHE A 77 12.42 8.04 8.49
C PHE A 77 10.93 7.85 8.84
N ASP A 78 10.02 8.58 8.19
CA ASP A 78 8.60 8.38 8.44
C ASP A 78 7.98 7.25 7.59
N TRP A 79 6.83 6.76 8.05
CA TRP A 79 6.18 5.61 7.44
C TRP A 79 5.49 5.89 6.10
N LEU A 80 5.22 7.14 5.71
CA LEU A 80 4.81 7.45 4.33
C LEU A 80 5.89 6.92 3.38
N HIS A 81 7.10 7.45 3.51
CA HIS A 81 8.23 7.13 2.67
C HIS A 81 8.72 5.69 2.85
N HIS A 82 8.72 5.14 4.08
CA HIS A 82 9.00 3.70 4.23
C HIS A 82 8.00 2.83 3.47
N SER A 83 6.70 3.17 3.52
CA SER A 83 5.68 2.39 2.83
C SER A 83 5.84 2.46 1.31
N GLU A 84 6.22 3.63 0.79
CA GLU A 84 6.51 3.86 -0.62
C GLU A 84 7.67 2.97 -1.08
N GLY A 85 8.82 3.06 -0.41
CA GLY A 85 10.00 2.24 -0.71
C GLY A 85 9.83 0.73 -0.47
N LEU A 86 8.91 0.33 0.43
CA LEU A 86 8.64 -1.08 0.74
C LEU A 86 7.51 -1.69 -0.10
N THR A 87 6.85 -0.92 -0.96
CA THR A 87 5.74 -1.43 -1.80
C THR A 87 6.15 -2.67 -2.57
N VAL A 88 7.30 -2.65 -3.23
CA VAL A 88 7.75 -3.81 -4.02
C VAL A 88 8.13 -5.01 -3.13
N PHE A 89 8.73 -4.77 -1.97
CA PHE A 89 9.16 -5.82 -1.07
C PHE A 89 7.98 -6.53 -0.41
N ASN A 90 7.01 -5.76 0.12
CA ASN A 90 5.87 -6.35 0.80
C ASN A 90 4.98 -7.21 -0.13
N LEU A 91 5.12 -7.03 -1.44
CA LEU A 91 4.38 -7.77 -2.47
C LEU A 91 5.19 -8.92 -3.08
N GLN A 92 6.49 -9.06 -2.77
CA GLN A 92 7.36 -10.12 -3.33
C GLN A 92 6.81 -11.53 -3.06
N GLY A 93 6.29 -11.78 -1.86
CA GLY A 93 5.74 -13.08 -1.48
C GLY A 93 4.55 -13.55 -2.33
N LEU A 94 3.93 -12.66 -3.12
CA LEU A 94 2.92 -13.05 -4.11
C LEU A 94 3.52 -13.86 -5.26
N SER A 95 4.83 -13.77 -5.47
CA SER A 95 5.53 -14.34 -6.61
C SER A 95 6.58 -15.35 -6.19
N ASP A 96 7.32 -15.07 -5.13
CA ASP A 96 8.36 -15.95 -4.61
C ASP A 96 8.41 -15.91 -3.06
N PRO A 97 7.49 -16.63 -2.38
CA PRO A 97 7.50 -16.72 -0.93
C PRO A 97 8.61 -17.63 -0.39
N ASP A 98 9.25 -18.44 -1.24
CA ASP A 98 10.27 -19.41 -0.86
C ASP A 98 11.70 -18.84 -0.92
N ASP A 99 11.89 -17.63 -1.49
CA ASP A 99 13.18 -16.95 -1.47
C ASP A 99 13.70 -16.77 -0.04
N ARG A 100 14.89 -17.32 0.21
CA ARG A 100 15.48 -17.33 1.55
C ARG A 100 15.78 -15.92 2.06
N ARG A 101 16.17 -14.99 1.17
CA ARG A 101 16.50 -13.62 1.59
C ARG A 101 15.24 -12.86 1.99
N PHE A 102 14.17 -12.99 1.21
CA PHE A 102 12.84 -12.50 1.53
C PHE A 102 12.39 -13.02 2.90
N GLN A 103 12.44 -14.33 3.12
CA GLN A 103 12.03 -14.94 4.39
C GLN A 103 12.82 -14.42 5.61
N GLN A 104 14.12 -14.18 5.44
CA GLN A 104 14.96 -13.61 6.50
C GLN A 104 14.62 -12.13 6.74
N ARG A 105 14.44 -11.35 5.68
CA ARG A 105 14.10 -9.92 5.75
C ARG A 105 12.75 -9.68 6.36
N VAL A 106 11.73 -10.45 5.96
CA VAL A 106 10.37 -10.35 6.52
C VAL A 106 10.39 -10.48 8.04
N ARG A 107 11.09 -11.48 8.57
CA ARG A 107 11.23 -11.68 10.02
C ARG A 107 12.02 -10.56 10.68
N ARG A 108 13.15 -10.16 10.07
CA ARG A 108 14.00 -9.09 10.63
C ARG A 108 13.30 -7.74 10.67
N TYR A 109 12.59 -7.38 9.60
CA TYR A 109 11.88 -6.11 9.50
C TYR A 109 10.72 -6.05 10.49
N ALA A 110 9.94 -7.14 10.62
CA ALA A 110 8.96 -7.25 11.70
C ALA A 110 9.63 -7.11 13.08
N GLY A 111 10.79 -7.75 13.28
CA GLY A 111 11.59 -7.69 14.50
C GLY A 111 11.95 -6.28 14.98
N PHE A 112 12.11 -5.31 14.07
CA PHE A 112 12.34 -3.90 14.41
C PHE A 112 11.15 -3.23 15.10
N TYR A 113 9.94 -3.77 14.97
CA TYR A 113 8.71 -3.18 15.49
C TYR A 113 8.05 -4.03 16.56
N ILE A 114 8.35 -5.33 16.65
CA ILE A 114 7.77 -6.22 17.68
C ILE A 114 8.65 -6.39 18.92
N GLY A 115 9.71 -5.59 19.06
CA GLY A 115 10.60 -5.59 20.23
C GLY A 115 11.64 -6.70 20.26
N GLU A 116 11.93 -7.34 19.12
CA GLU A 116 12.91 -8.43 19.03
C GLU A 116 14.34 -7.92 18.75
N ASP A 117 14.50 -6.76 18.11
CA ASP A 117 15.82 -6.19 17.83
C ASP A 117 16.22 -5.17 18.91
N PRO A 118 17.27 -5.45 19.71
CA PRO A 118 17.67 -4.57 20.81
C PRO A 118 18.27 -3.23 20.35
N GLN A 119 18.68 -3.11 19.09
CA GLN A 119 19.19 -1.85 18.52
C GLN A 119 18.08 -0.99 17.90
N ALA A 120 16.97 -1.61 17.48
CA ALA A 120 15.83 -0.92 16.90
C ALA A 120 14.68 -0.85 17.91
N GLN A 121 14.85 -0.03 18.96
CA GLN A 121 13.85 0.15 20.02
C GLN A 121 12.68 1.05 19.58
N ASN A 122 12.06 0.75 18.43
CA ASN A 122 10.98 1.54 17.85
C ASN A 122 9.68 1.46 18.65
N TYR A 123 9.38 0.27 19.20
CA TYR A 123 8.12 0.00 19.90
C TYR A 123 8.28 0.00 21.41
N ASP A 124 7.35 0.65 22.10
CA ASP A 124 7.17 0.58 23.55
C ASP A 124 5.98 -0.35 23.86
N PRO A 125 6.21 -1.54 24.46
CA PRO A 125 5.14 -2.48 24.77
C PRO A 125 4.28 -2.08 25.96
N GLN A 126 4.73 -1.16 26.83
CA GLN A 126 3.92 -0.69 27.96
C GLN A 126 2.86 0.29 27.47
N GLN A 127 3.28 1.26 26.66
CA GLN A 127 2.39 2.29 26.11
C GLN A 127 1.75 1.86 24.79
N LYS A 128 2.22 0.77 24.16
CA LYS A 128 1.73 0.26 22.87
C LYS A 128 1.81 1.33 21.78
N ILE A 129 3.00 1.91 21.64
CA ILE A 129 3.29 2.98 20.68
C ILE A 129 4.56 2.68 19.90
N ILE A 130 4.59 3.14 18.65
CA ILE A 130 5.85 3.41 17.95
C ILE A 130 6.32 4.81 18.40
N ARG A 131 7.53 4.89 18.93
CA ARG A 131 7.98 6.01 19.79
C ARG A 131 8.29 7.31 19.05
N SER A 132 8.29 7.31 17.72
CA SER A 132 8.55 8.48 16.89
C SER A 132 7.97 8.26 15.50
N LEU A 133 7.54 9.34 14.83
CA LEU A 133 7.28 9.35 13.41
C LEU A 133 8.54 8.95 12.63
N PHE A 134 9.73 9.43 13.03
CA PHE A 134 11.00 8.97 12.49
C PHE A 134 11.50 7.75 13.25
N ASN A 135 11.45 6.58 12.63
CA ASN A 135 11.83 5.31 13.22
C ASN A 135 12.49 4.40 12.18
N GLY A 136 13.13 3.30 12.56
CA GLY A 136 13.75 2.42 11.57
C GLY A 136 14.73 1.41 12.15
N SER A 137 15.67 0.94 11.34
CA SER A 137 16.63 -0.10 11.73
C SER A 137 17.64 0.34 12.81
N ARG A 138 17.76 1.65 13.05
CA ARG A 138 18.56 2.23 14.14
C ARG A 138 17.72 2.81 15.28
N GLY A 139 16.43 2.50 15.31
CA GLY A 139 15.52 2.96 16.35
C GLY A 139 14.88 4.34 16.04
N PRO A 140 14.15 4.89 17.03
CA PRO A 140 13.40 6.13 16.86
C PRO A 140 14.28 7.38 17.06
N LEU A 141 13.99 8.45 16.31
CA LEU A 141 14.53 9.78 16.57
C LEU A 141 13.70 10.46 17.66
N LEU A 142 14.28 10.63 18.85
CA LEU A 142 13.58 11.14 20.05
C LEU A 142 13.87 12.62 20.34
N ARG A 143 13.93 13.41 19.28
CA ARG A 143 14.03 14.88 19.32
C ARG A 143 13.19 15.46 18.20
N LYS A 144 12.94 16.77 18.25
CA LYS A 144 12.38 17.47 17.09
C LYS A 144 13.29 17.28 15.87
N ALA A 145 12.69 17.03 14.72
CA ALA A 145 13.39 16.99 13.45
C ALA A 145 13.80 18.41 13.04
N THR A 146 14.89 18.49 12.29
CA THR A 146 15.36 19.70 11.62
C THR A 146 15.05 19.60 10.14
N ALA A 147 15.04 20.73 9.43
CA ALA A 147 14.88 20.72 7.98
C ALA A 147 15.95 19.86 7.27
N VAL A 148 17.17 19.78 7.80
CA VAL A 148 18.25 18.92 7.25
C VAL A 148 17.93 17.43 7.41
N ASP A 149 17.29 17.02 8.52
CA ASP A 149 16.89 15.62 8.70
C ASP A 149 15.90 15.15 7.61
N TRP A 150 15.14 16.09 7.03
CA TRP A 150 14.20 15.86 5.92
C TRP A 150 14.81 16.12 4.53
N ALA A 151 15.59 17.18 4.34
CA ALA A 151 16.09 17.59 3.02
C ALA A 151 17.35 16.84 2.57
N GLY A 152 18.09 16.27 3.52
CA GLY A 152 19.40 15.65 3.26
C GLY A 152 20.54 16.65 3.18
N ASP A 153 21.66 16.19 2.64
CA ASP A 153 22.86 17.01 2.43
C ASP A 153 22.66 18.06 1.31
N PRO A 154 23.40 19.19 1.32
CA PRO A 154 23.32 20.21 0.27
C PRO A 154 23.52 19.70 -1.16
N ILE A 155 22.77 20.25 -2.11
CA ILE A 155 22.96 20.06 -3.57
C ILE A 155 22.78 21.35 -4.36
N GLU A 156 23.44 21.38 -5.52
CA GLU A 156 23.14 22.35 -6.58
C GLU A 156 21.86 21.91 -7.32
N VAL A 157 20.78 22.67 -7.14
CA VAL A 157 19.47 22.37 -7.74
C VAL A 157 19.33 23.03 -9.11
N LYS A 158 19.46 24.36 -9.15
CA LYS A 158 19.16 25.17 -10.34
C LYS A 158 19.95 24.70 -11.55
N HIS A 159 19.27 24.58 -12.69
CA HIS A 159 19.83 24.12 -13.98
C HIS A 159 20.38 22.69 -14.00
N ARG A 160 20.30 21.94 -12.88
CA ARG A 160 20.79 20.56 -12.78
C ARG A 160 19.68 19.55 -12.54
N PHE A 161 18.74 19.86 -11.65
CA PHE A 161 17.64 18.96 -11.28
C PHE A 161 16.27 19.64 -11.39
N ARG A 162 15.21 18.83 -11.40
CA ARG A 162 13.81 19.29 -11.37
C ARG A 162 13.10 18.62 -10.20
N LEU A 163 13.04 19.32 -9.07
CA LEU A 163 12.43 18.79 -7.85
C LEU A 163 10.90 18.74 -7.96
N GLY A 164 10.28 17.71 -7.38
CA GLY A 164 8.85 17.45 -7.48
C GLY A 164 7.96 18.55 -6.89
N HIS A 165 8.47 19.31 -5.91
CA HIS A 165 7.76 20.41 -5.27
C HIS A 165 8.10 21.79 -5.88
N GLY A 166 8.99 21.85 -6.87
CA GLY A 166 9.32 23.05 -7.65
C GLY A 166 10.39 23.95 -7.04
N GLU A 167 11.15 23.48 -6.04
CA GLU A 167 12.31 24.16 -5.49
C GLU A 167 13.38 24.38 -6.58
N GLU A 168 13.97 25.56 -6.58
CA GLU A 168 15.09 25.94 -7.47
C GLU A 168 16.42 26.07 -6.71
N SER A 169 16.43 25.91 -5.38
CA SER A 169 17.65 25.99 -4.55
C SER A 169 17.55 25.12 -3.30
N TYR A 170 18.69 24.79 -2.71
CA TYR A 170 18.73 24.00 -1.47
C TYR A 170 18.13 24.76 -0.28
N GLU A 171 18.23 26.09 -0.26
CA GLU A 171 17.57 26.92 0.75
C GLU A 171 16.04 26.79 0.67
N GLN A 172 15.47 26.64 -0.54
CA GLN A 172 14.04 26.38 -0.70
C GLN A 172 13.66 24.98 -0.22
N MET A 173 14.52 23.97 -0.42
CA MET A 173 14.32 22.63 0.16
C MET A 173 14.31 22.69 1.70
N LEU A 174 15.25 23.43 2.31
CA LEU A 174 15.26 23.62 3.76
C LEU A 174 14.02 24.38 4.25
N ALA A 175 13.62 25.43 3.54
CA ALA A 175 12.42 26.20 3.88
C ALA A 175 11.14 25.35 3.77
N HIS A 176 11.10 24.39 2.84
CA HIS A 176 9.99 23.45 2.72
C HIS A 176 9.77 22.70 4.03
N PHE A 177 10.85 22.24 4.66
CA PHE A 177 10.81 21.40 5.86
C PHE A 177 10.97 22.16 7.19
N GLU A 178 10.98 23.49 7.17
CA GLU A 178 11.17 24.31 8.38
C GLU A 178 10.10 24.02 9.45
N GLU A 179 8.87 23.74 9.04
CA GLU A 179 7.73 23.47 9.93
C GLU A 179 7.58 21.97 10.28
N TYR A 180 8.43 21.08 9.75
CA TYR A 180 8.30 19.62 9.89
C TYR A 180 9.03 19.08 11.14
N THR A 181 8.84 19.72 12.29
CA THR A 181 9.70 19.46 13.47
C THR A 181 9.14 18.44 14.45
N ASP A 182 7.81 18.40 14.61
CA ASP A 182 7.15 17.69 15.72
C ASP A 182 6.88 16.21 15.37
N ILE A 183 7.94 15.42 15.50
CA ILE A 183 7.98 13.99 15.13
C ILE A 183 7.98 13.02 16.32
N VAL A 184 8.13 13.51 17.56
CA VAL A 184 8.26 12.63 18.75
C VAL A 184 6.90 12.09 19.16
N GLY A 185 6.86 10.79 19.47
CA GLY A 185 5.63 10.07 19.79
C GLY A 185 5.06 9.31 18.60
N ASP A 186 3.92 8.65 18.83
CA ASP A 186 3.26 7.87 17.78
C ASP A 186 2.39 8.75 16.89
N HIS A 187 2.27 8.32 15.63
CA HIS A 187 1.46 8.96 14.59
C HIS A 187 0.69 7.88 13.83
N PRO A 188 -0.55 8.13 13.37
CA PRO A 188 -1.34 7.13 12.64
C PRO A 188 -0.63 6.50 11.44
N GLY A 189 0.22 7.27 10.76
CA GLY A 189 1.07 6.78 9.66
C GLY A 189 1.94 5.58 10.05
N ASN A 190 2.40 5.48 11.30
CA ASN A 190 3.18 4.35 11.80
C ASN A 190 2.41 3.02 11.78
N MET A 191 1.06 3.05 11.72
CA MET A 191 0.25 1.83 11.61
C MET A 191 0.51 1.05 10.32
N MET A 192 1.13 1.67 9.30
CA MET A 192 1.61 0.96 8.11
C MET A 192 2.68 -0.09 8.43
N ALA A 193 3.40 0.02 9.55
CA ALA A 193 4.35 -0.98 10.04
C ALA A 193 3.72 -2.37 10.25
N THR A 194 2.40 -2.42 10.49
CA THR A 194 1.67 -3.68 10.63
C THR A 194 1.74 -4.58 9.41
N ALA A 195 2.04 -4.03 8.22
CA ALA A 195 2.26 -4.82 7.02
C ALA A 195 3.48 -5.75 7.12
N LEU A 196 4.52 -5.33 7.85
CA LEU A 196 5.72 -6.16 8.08
C LEU A 196 5.38 -7.40 8.91
N ALA A 197 4.67 -7.19 10.03
CA ALA A 197 4.23 -8.28 10.89
C ALA A 197 3.19 -9.17 10.19
N LEU A 198 2.27 -8.59 9.40
CA LEU A 198 1.34 -9.36 8.59
C LEU A 198 2.06 -10.26 7.56
N ASN A 199 3.04 -9.73 6.82
CA ASN A 199 3.85 -10.56 5.91
C ASN A 199 4.57 -11.69 6.66
N ALA A 200 5.12 -11.41 7.85
CA ALA A 200 5.76 -12.42 8.68
C ALA A 200 4.78 -13.50 9.15
N TYR A 201 3.56 -13.11 9.55
CA TYR A 201 2.49 -14.04 9.88
C TYR A 201 2.09 -14.89 8.68
N MET A 202 1.82 -14.30 7.52
CA MET A 202 1.40 -15.05 6.33
C MET A 202 2.47 -16.03 5.86
N LEU A 203 3.75 -15.74 6.13
CA LEU A 203 4.87 -16.62 5.83
C LEU A 203 5.01 -17.78 6.84
N SER A 204 5.00 -17.48 8.15
CA SER A 204 5.39 -18.45 9.18
C SER A 204 4.26 -18.96 10.07
N HIS A 205 3.13 -18.26 10.11
CA HIS A 205 2.00 -18.47 11.03
C HIS A 205 2.38 -18.41 12.52
N GLU A 206 3.51 -17.78 12.86
CA GLU A 206 3.88 -17.55 14.27
C GLU A 206 2.94 -16.53 14.93
N ALA A 207 2.32 -16.91 16.05
CA ALA A 207 1.29 -16.13 16.73
C ALA A 207 1.74 -14.71 17.11
N LYS A 208 3.00 -14.55 17.53
CA LYS A 208 3.58 -13.26 17.97
C LYS A 208 3.35 -12.11 16.98
N TYR A 209 3.37 -12.40 15.67
CA TYR A 209 3.18 -11.38 14.64
C TYR A 209 1.73 -10.90 14.59
N LYS A 210 0.77 -11.84 14.64
CA LYS A 210 -0.65 -11.51 14.71
C LYS A 210 -0.99 -10.80 16.01
N ASP A 211 -0.47 -11.30 17.13
CA ASP A 211 -0.74 -10.74 18.46
C ASP A 211 -0.27 -9.29 18.56
N TRP A 212 0.93 -8.97 18.05
CA TRP A 212 1.43 -7.60 18.02
C TRP A 212 0.57 -6.66 17.17
N VAL A 213 0.13 -7.10 15.96
CA VAL A 213 -0.76 -6.30 15.12
C VAL A 213 -2.06 -5.99 15.85
N LEU A 214 -2.67 -6.99 16.49
CA LEU A 214 -3.93 -6.81 17.21
C LEU A 214 -3.78 -5.95 18.47
N GLU A 215 -2.68 -6.09 19.20
CA GLU A 215 -2.38 -5.22 20.34
C GLU A 215 -2.23 -3.75 19.91
N TYR A 216 -1.40 -3.51 18.89
CA TYR A 216 -1.08 -2.16 18.45
C TYR A 216 -2.30 -1.46 17.82
N VAL A 217 -3.02 -2.14 16.93
CA VAL A 217 -4.26 -1.61 16.34
C VAL A 217 -5.35 -1.45 17.39
N GLY A 218 -5.43 -2.37 18.36
CA GLY A 218 -6.35 -2.27 19.50
C GLY A 218 -6.12 -1.00 20.33
N ALA A 219 -4.86 -0.64 20.59
CA ALA A 219 -4.52 0.60 21.29
C ALA A 219 -4.97 1.84 20.50
N TRP A 220 -4.83 1.84 19.18
CA TRP A 220 -5.35 2.91 18.32
C TRP A 220 -6.88 2.99 18.30
N ARG A 221 -7.60 1.85 18.32
CA ARG A 221 -9.07 1.83 18.47
C ARG A 221 -9.51 2.52 19.77
N GLU A 222 -8.81 2.22 20.86
CA GLU A 222 -9.12 2.81 22.16
C GLU A 222 -8.86 4.31 22.16
N ARG A 223 -7.71 4.76 21.62
CA ARG A 223 -7.40 6.19 21.46
C ARG A 223 -8.42 6.94 20.62
N MET A 224 -8.92 6.33 19.55
CA MET A 224 -10.03 6.90 18.77
C MET A 224 -11.28 7.06 19.63
N ARG A 225 -11.62 6.06 20.46
CA ARG A 225 -12.78 6.12 21.36
C ARG A 225 -12.63 7.23 22.41
N GLU A 226 -11.46 7.33 23.03
CA GLU A 226 -11.12 8.39 24.00
C GLU A 226 -11.15 9.78 23.35
N ASN A 227 -10.76 9.88 22.08
CA ASN A 227 -10.75 11.12 21.30
C ASN A 227 -12.07 11.38 20.54
N GLY A 228 -13.20 10.95 21.10
CA GLY A 228 -14.53 11.26 20.55
C GLY A 228 -14.86 10.61 19.21
N GLY A 229 -14.13 9.56 18.82
CA GLY A 229 -14.30 8.83 17.56
C GLY A 229 -13.40 9.30 16.41
N LEU A 230 -12.52 10.28 16.64
CA LEU A 230 -11.53 10.76 15.68
C LEU A 230 -10.16 10.19 16.01
N ILE A 231 -9.39 9.79 15.01
CA ILE A 231 -8.01 9.35 15.24
C ILE A 231 -7.14 10.53 15.67
N PRO A 232 -6.51 10.50 16.86
CA PRO A 232 -5.52 11.51 17.20
C PRO A 232 -4.30 11.39 16.28
N SER A 233 -3.68 12.50 15.90
CA SER A 233 -2.47 12.49 15.08
C SER A 233 -1.18 12.41 15.88
N ASN A 234 -1.23 12.57 17.21
CA ASN A 234 -0.06 12.42 18.05
C ASN A 234 -0.39 11.69 19.36
N ILE A 235 0.45 10.72 19.73
CA ILE A 235 0.47 10.10 21.06
C ILE A 235 1.86 10.30 21.67
N GLY A 236 1.93 10.95 22.83
CA GLY A 236 3.19 11.20 23.52
C GLY A 236 3.87 9.90 24.00
N LEU A 237 5.15 10.01 24.37
CA LEU A 237 5.92 8.90 24.94
C LEU A 237 5.36 8.38 26.28
N ASP A 238 4.53 9.19 26.96
CA ASP A 238 3.80 8.81 28.16
C ASP A 238 2.44 8.14 27.87
N GLY A 239 2.15 7.85 26.60
CA GLY A 239 0.91 7.23 26.13
C GLY A 239 -0.27 8.20 25.99
N LYS A 240 -0.13 9.48 26.31
CA LYS A 240 -1.23 10.45 26.27
C LYS A 240 -1.47 11.01 24.88
N ILE A 241 -2.75 11.17 24.54
CA ILE A 241 -3.19 11.84 23.31
C ILE A 241 -2.68 13.29 23.29
N GLY A 242 -2.03 13.67 22.18
CA GLY A 242 -1.45 14.99 21.97
C GLY A 242 -0.20 15.28 22.81
N GLY A 243 0.33 14.31 23.57
CA GLY A 243 1.41 14.55 24.54
C GLY A 243 2.72 15.07 23.91
N GLY A 244 3.02 14.70 22.66
CA GLY A 244 4.15 15.23 21.89
C GLY A 244 3.85 16.53 21.12
N ALA A 245 2.62 17.05 21.23
CA ALA A 245 2.13 18.23 20.53
C ALA A 245 1.39 19.19 21.48
N ASP A 246 1.92 19.42 22.68
CA ASP A 246 1.37 20.34 23.69
C ASP A 246 -0.11 20.08 24.06
N GLY A 247 -0.50 18.80 24.09
CA GLY A 247 -1.87 18.37 24.39
C GLY A 247 -2.84 18.49 23.19
N LYS A 248 -2.37 18.93 22.03
CA LYS A 248 -3.18 19.03 20.81
C LYS A 248 -3.27 17.66 20.14
N TRP A 249 -4.41 16.99 20.31
CA TRP A 249 -4.69 15.68 19.68
C TRP A 249 -4.55 15.69 18.15
N TYR A 250 -4.71 16.86 17.52
CA TYR A 250 -4.68 17.10 16.08
C TYR A 250 -3.30 17.59 15.57
N GLY A 251 -2.34 17.81 16.48
CA GLY A 251 -1.01 18.35 16.19
C GLY A 251 -0.01 17.29 15.70
N GLY A 252 1.26 17.71 15.59
CA GLY A 252 2.34 16.91 15.03
C GLY A 252 2.47 17.03 13.51
N VAL A 253 3.63 16.62 13.00
CA VAL A 253 3.86 16.52 11.54
C VAL A 253 2.83 15.60 10.92
N TYR A 254 2.29 16.01 9.77
CA TYR A 254 1.24 15.30 9.03
C TYR A 254 -0.10 15.09 9.75
N GLY A 255 -0.31 15.75 10.89
CA GLY A 255 -1.56 15.71 11.63
C GLY A 255 -2.71 16.50 10.98
N TRP A 256 -3.87 16.44 11.62
CA TRP A 256 -5.08 17.16 11.20
C TRP A 256 -4.86 18.67 11.08
N GLY A 257 -4.00 19.24 11.92
CA GLY A 257 -3.65 20.66 11.92
C GLY A 257 -2.52 21.04 10.95
N PHE A 258 -1.88 20.06 10.31
CA PHE A 258 -0.63 20.30 9.61
C PHE A 258 -0.84 21.03 8.28
N SER A 259 -0.48 22.31 8.29
CA SER A 259 -0.48 23.22 7.15
C SER A 259 0.83 23.98 7.14
N VAL A 260 1.49 24.06 5.99
CA VAL A 260 2.82 24.66 5.85
C VAL A 260 2.83 25.67 4.71
N ARG A 261 3.74 26.64 4.77
CA ARG A 261 3.92 27.60 3.70
C ARG A 261 4.77 27.01 2.57
N VAL A 262 4.28 27.10 1.33
CA VAL A 262 5.04 26.73 0.13
C VAL A 262 6.10 27.80 -0.13
N PRO A 263 7.41 27.47 -0.06
CA PRO A 263 8.48 28.47 -0.15
C PRO A 263 8.47 29.30 -1.45
N GLN A 264 8.10 28.67 -2.57
CA GLN A 264 8.15 29.25 -3.91
C GLN A 264 7.04 30.29 -4.16
N THR A 265 5.88 30.10 -3.51
CA THR A 265 4.66 30.88 -3.80
C THR A 265 4.13 31.66 -2.59
N GLY A 266 4.58 31.30 -1.38
CA GLY A 266 4.02 31.79 -0.13
C GLY A 266 2.61 31.27 0.17
N ALA A 267 2.01 30.44 -0.69
CA ALA A 267 0.70 29.87 -0.48
C ALA A 267 0.71 28.86 0.67
N LEU A 268 -0.43 28.69 1.33
CA LEU A 268 -0.61 27.67 2.35
C LEU A 268 -0.93 26.31 1.68
N ALA A 269 -0.23 25.26 2.08
CA ALA A 269 -0.50 23.88 1.67
C ALA A 269 -0.91 23.03 2.88
N HIS A 270 -1.97 22.25 2.73
CA HIS A 270 -2.45 21.31 3.75
C HIS A 270 -1.88 19.93 3.46
N ARG A 271 -0.98 19.42 4.32
CA ARG A 271 -0.18 18.21 4.04
C ARG A 271 -0.36 17.14 5.12
N ASP A 272 -1.58 16.67 5.38
CA ASP A 272 -1.77 15.54 6.30
C ASP A 272 -1.56 14.17 5.65
N THR A 273 -1.21 13.19 6.49
CA THR A 273 -1.14 11.77 6.14
C THR A 273 -1.76 10.87 7.19
N PHE A 274 -2.43 11.41 8.22
CA PHE A 274 -3.03 10.60 9.29
C PHE A 274 -4.05 9.56 8.77
N HIS A 275 -4.65 9.79 7.60
CA HIS A 275 -5.58 8.85 6.97
C HIS A 275 -4.93 7.52 6.57
N LEU A 276 -3.60 7.47 6.40
CA LEU A 276 -2.85 6.26 6.13
C LEU A 276 -2.90 5.25 7.29
N GLY A 277 -3.29 5.69 8.49
CA GLY A 277 -3.54 4.80 9.62
C GLY A 277 -4.59 3.71 9.35
N VAL A 278 -5.47 3.91 8.35
CA VAL A 278 -6.46 2.91 7.91
C VAL A 278 -5.83 1.55 7.63
N HIS A 279 -4.60 1.52 7.10
CA HIS A 279 -3.92 0.27 6.72
C HIS A 279 -3.69 -0.67 7.92
N GLY A 280 -3.48 -0.15 9.13
CA GLY A 280 -3.38 -0.99 10.32
C GLY A 280 -4.69 -1.73 10.62
N PHE A 281 -5.83 -1.04 10.50
CA PHE A 281 -7.15 -1.65 10.69
C PHE A 281 -7.46 -2.69 9.61
N LEU A 282 -7.10 -2.42 8.35
CA LEU A 282 -7.27 -3.38 7.25
C LEU A 282 -6.43 -4.63 7.46
N ASN A 283 -5.17 -4.48 7.91
CA ASN A 283 -4.29 -5.61 8.20
C ASN A 283 -4.82 -6.47 9.37
N ALA A 284 -5.32 -5.84 10.42
CA ALA A 284 -5.95 -6.54 11.55
C ALA A 284 -7.25 -7.26 11.12
N ALA A 285 -8.09 -6.62 10.31
CA ALA A 285 -9.30 -7.23 9.76
C ALA A 285 -8.98 -8.43 8.86
N LEU A 286 -7.92 -8.35 8.04
CA LEU A 286 -7.45 -9.46 7.21
C LEU A 286 -6.99 -10.66 8.04
N LEU A 287 -6.29 -10.42 9.17
CA LEU A 287 -5.79 -11.47 10.08
C LEU A 287 -6.88 -12.22 10.86
N THR A 288 -8.05 -11.60 11.02
CA THR A 288 -9.08 -12.06 11.98
C THR A 288 -10.41 -12.38 11.31
N GLY A 289 -10.70 -11.74 10.18
CA GLY A 289 -12.04 -11.70 9.61
C GLY A 289 -13.04 -10.85 10.40
N ASP A 290 -12.62 -10.18 11.48
CA ASP A 290 -13.48 -9.31 12.26
C ASP A 290 -13.58 -7.92 11.61
N LEU A 291 -14.64 -7.72 10.83
CA LEU A 291 -14.90 -6.43 10.18
C LEU A 291 -15.29 -5.32 11.17
N SER A 292 -15.59 -5.62 12.44
CA SER A 292 -15.85 -4.58 13.46
C SER A 292 -14.60 -3.75 13.79
N LEU A 293 -13.41 -4.27 13.45
CA LEU A 293 -12.16 -3.53 13.53
C LEU A 293 -12.17 -2.26 12.67
N LEU A 294 -13.02 -2.20 11.64
CA LEU A 294 -13.17 -1.05 10.75
C LEU A 294 -14.22 -0.02 11.23
N ASP A 295 -15.01 -0.35 12.27
CA ASP A 295 -16.08 0.51 12.78
C ASP A 295 -15.59 1.89 13.26
N PRO A 296 -14.44 2.02 13.96
CA PRO A 296 -13.91 3.33 14.33
C PRO A 296 -13.63 4.22 13.12
N TRP A 297 -13.15 3.64 12.01
CA TRP A 297 -12.88 4.39 10.78
C TRP A 297 -14.17 4.85 10.09
N ARG A 298 -15.19 3.99 10.07
CA ARG A 298 -16.54 4.39 9.62
C ARG A 298 -17.08 5.54 10.46
N LYS A 299 -16.94 5.45 11.79
CA LYS A 299 -17.42 6.48 12.71
C LYS A 299 -16.70 7.82 12.48
N GLN A 300 -15.38 7.79 12.24
CA GLN A 300 -14.62 8.99 11.87
C GLN A 300 -15.16 9.64 10.59
N LEU A 301 -15.38 8.87 9.52
CA LEU A 301 -15.95 9.38 8.27
C LEU A 301 -17.32 10.06 8.51
N GLU A 302 -18.16 9.47 9.34
CA GLU A 302 -19.45 10.05 9.72
C GLU A 302 -19.30 11.35 10.52
N LEU A 303 -18.43 11.36 11.53
CA LEU A 303 -18.23 12.52 12.40
C LEU A 303 -17.69 13.73 11.65
N VAL A 304 -16.70 13.53 10.78
CA VAL A 304 -16.11 14.60 9.95
C VAL A 304 -17.15 15.12 8.95
N ASN A 305 -17.81 14.23 8.21
CA ASN A 305 -18.79 14.64 7.20
C ASN A 305 -20.10 15.18 7.78
N ALA A 306 -20.40 14.92 9.05
CA ALA A 306 -21.53 15.53 9.77
C ALA A 306 -21.31 17.02 10.05
N GLN A 307 -20.07 17.52 10.01
CA GLN A 307 -19.75 18.94 10.20
C GLN A 307 -20.08 19.80 8.99
N ARG A 308 -20.61 19.21 7.92
CA ARG A 308 -20.96 19.93 6.69
C ARG A 308 -21.83 21.15 6.95
N ARG A 309 -21.68 22.19 6.14
CA ARG A 309 -22.48 23.42 6.21
C ARG A 309 -22.75 23.98 4.83
N GLU A 310 -23.72 24.89 4.75
CA GLU A 310 -23.93 25.71 3.56
C GLU A 310 -22.96 26.90 3.55
N GLN A 311 -22.28 27.10 2.44
CA GLN A 311 -21.39 28.23 2.19
C GLN A 311 -21.51 28.63 0.71
N ASP A 312 -21.84 29.89 0.44
CA ASP A 312 -22.02 30.43 -0.92
C ASP A 312 -22.97 29.60 -1.81
N GLY A 313 -24.06 29.09 -1.23
CA GLY A 313 -25.07 28.28 -1.92
C GLY A 313 -24.62 26.86 -2.26
N ARG A 314 -23.52 26.38 -1.66
CA ARG A 314 -23.02 25.01 -1.80
C ARG A 314 -22.82 24.37 -0.43
N THR A 315 -23.11 23.08 -0.33
CA THR A 315 -22.69 22.28 0.81
C THR A 315 -21.17 22.08 0.77
N VAL A 316 -20.50 22.39 1.88
CA VAL A 316 -19.05 22.19 2.06
C VAL A 316 -18.77 21.32 3.28
N TYR A 317 -17.66 20.59 3.25
CA TYR A 317 -17.20 19.62 4.26
C TYR A 317 -15.79 19.99 4.72
N PRO A 318 -15.44 19.84 6.01
CA PRO A 318 -14.09 20.13 6.46
C PRO A 318 -13.16 18.96 6.16
N HIS A 319 -11.90 19.26 5.89
CA HIS A 319 -10.85 18.26 5.68
C HIS A 319 -9.75 18.33 6.75
N LYS A 320 -9.78 19.35 7.60
CA LYS A 320 -8.74 19.63 8.61
C LYS A 320 -9.32 20.14 9.92
N TYR A 321 -8.53 20.03 10.99
CA TYR A 321 -8.88 20.51 12.33
C TYR A 321 -7.68 21.20 12.98
N GLY A 322 -7.88 22.37 13.59
CA GLY A 322 -6.81 23.17 14.23
C GLY A 322 -7.30 23.90 15.47
N ASP A 323 -6.52 24.88 15.94
CA ASP A 323 -6.83 25.67 17.14
C ASP A 323 -8.21 26.35 17.08
N GLU A 324 -8.63 26.80 15.89
CA GLU A 324 -9.93 27.43 15.65
C GLU A 324 -11.04 26.43 15.26
N GLY A 325 -10.78 25.12 15.36
CA GLY A 325 -11.71 24.05 15.00
C GLY A 325 -11.58 23.61 13.54
N TRP A 326 -12.70 23.26 12.92
CA TRP A 326 -12.76 22.70 11.56
C TRP A 326 -12.44 23.74 10.48
N TYR A 327 -11.49 23.41 9.59
CA TYR A 327 -11.09 24.27 8.48
C TYR A 327 -10.83 23.47 7.20
N HIS A 328 -10.35 24.16 6.16
CA HIS A 328 -10.13 23.60 4.82
C HIS A 328 -11.42 22.98 4.26
N TRP A 329 -12.44 23.84 4.11
CA TRP A 329 -13.76 23.46 3.65
C TRP A 329 -13.77 23.23 2.14
N GLN A 330 -14.19 22.04 1.70
CA GLN A 330 -14.25 21.64 0.30
C GLN A 330 -15.67 21.25 -0.10
N THR A 331 -15.98 21.29 -1.40
CA THR A 331 -17.28 20.87 -1.94
C THR A 331 -17.45 19.35 -2.01
N THR A 332 -16.38 18.59 -1.76
CA THR A 332 -16.39 17.13 -1.71
C THR A 332 -16.33 16.64 -0.26
N PRO A 333 -17.10 15.59 0.10
CA PRO A 333 -16.97 14.94 1.40
C PRO A 333 -15.52 14.51 1.70
N TYR A 334 -15.15 14.43 2.97
CA TYR A 334 -13.91 13.80 3.41
C TYR A 334 -13.97 12.28 3.15
N GLN A 335 -12.95 11.73 2.48
CA GLN A 335 -12.95 10.36 1.94
C GLN A 335 -11.81 9.48 2.47
N GLY A 336 -11.00 9.95 3.42
CA GLY A 336 -9.80 9.23 3.87
C GLY A 336 -10.11 7.80 4.36
N GLY A 337 -9.68 6.79 3.61
CA GLY A 337 -9.94 5.37 3.89
C GLY A 337 -11.34 4.85 3.53
N ALA A 338 -12.21 5.66 2.92
CA ALA A 338 -13.59 5.27 2.60
C ALA A 338 -13.67 4.18 1.53
N ARG A 339 -12.76 4.21 0.55
CA ARG A 339 -12.69 3.22 -0.52
C ARG A 339 -12.27 1.85 0.00
N GLU A 340 -11.27 1.83 0.85
CA GLU A 340 -10.74 0.64 1.52
C GLU A 340 -11.81 0.02 2.44
N LEU A 341 -12.52 0.86 3.21
CA LEU A 341 -13.65 0.45 4.03
C LEU A 341 -14.73 -0.24 3.19
N TYR A 342 -15.22 0.42 2.13
CA TYR A 342 -16.26 -0.13 1.27
C TYR A 342 -15.82 -1.43 0.59
N TYR A 343 -14.56 -1.51 0.13
CA TYR A 343 -14.03 -2.74 -0.47
C TYR A 343 -14.09 -3.92 0.52
N PHE A 344 -13.67 -3.70 1.76
CA PHE A 344 -13.67 -4.75 2.79
C PHE A 344 -15.08 -5.16 3.20
N THR A 345 -15.98 -4.22 3.42
CA THR A 345 -17.32 -4.52 3.94
C THR A 345 -18.28 -4.94 2.84
N GLY A 346 -18.26 -4.27 1.68
CA GLY A 346 -19.25 -4.39 0.62
C GLY A 346 -20.62 -3.83 1.00
N ARG A 347 -20.72 -3.05 2.09
CA ARG A 347 -21.99 -2.48 2.54
C ARG A 347 -22.30 -1.21 1.77
N GLU A 348 -23.53 -1.08 1.28
CA GLU A 348 -23.95 0.09 0.51
C GLU A 348 -23.89 1.40 1.31
N GLU A 349 -24.07 1.34 2.63
CA GLU A 349 -23.92 2.49 3.55
C GLU A 349 -22.50 3.08 3.54
N ASP A 350 -21.48 2.26 3.27
CA ASP A 350 -20.08 2.68 3.18
C ASP A 350 -19.77 3.31 1.80
N ARG A 351 -20.62 3.09 0.79
CA ARG A 351 -20.44 3.63 -0.57
C ARG A 351 -20.73 5.14 -0.67
N ARG A 352 -21.50 5.70 0.26
CA ARG A 352 -21.98 7.10 0.16
C ARG A 352 -20.87 8.17 0.11
N TRP A 353 -19.65 7.83 0.52
CA TRP A 353 -18.51 8.75 0.57
C TRP A 353 -17.53 8.61 -0.59
N ILE A 354 -17.69 7.59 -1.45
CA ILE A 354 -16.75 7.33 -2.54
C ILE A 354 -17.33 7.75 -3.89
N PRO A 355 -16.50 8.31 -4.80
CA PRO A 355 -16.94 8.63 -6.15
C PRO A 355 -17.37 7.38 -6.92
N ASP A 356 -18.40 7.53 -7.76
CA ASP A 356 -18.83 6.45 -8.64
C ASP A 356 -17.89 6.31 -9.85
N THR A 357 -16.97 5.34 -9.76
CA THR A 357 -15.95 5.11 -10.78
C THR A 357 -16.49 4.32 -11.97
N ALA A 358 -15.78 4.35 -13.11
CA ALA A 358 -16.14 3.58 -14.28
C ALA A 358 -16.11 2.06 -14.04
N TRP A 359 -15.18 1.59 -13.21
CA TRP A 359 -15.11 0.18 -12.78
C TRP A 359 -16.32 -0.22 -11.93
N MET A 360 -16.74 0.64 -10.98
CA MET A 360 -17.93 0.37 -10.17
C MET A 360 -19.22 0.32 -11.00
N ARG A 361 -19.39 1.24 -11.95
CA ARG A 361 -20.49 1.20 -12.92
C ARG A 361 -20.45 -0.08 -13.77
N TYR A 362 -19.26 -0.50 -14.20
CA TYR A 362 -19.08 -1.74 -14.93
C TYR A 362 -19.51 -2.97 -14.11
N LEU A 363 -19.12 -3.07 -12.83
CA LEU A 363 -19.56 -4.15 -11.94
C LEU A 363 -21.08 -4.20 -11.71
N ARG A 364 -21.78 -3.08 -11.93
CA ARG A 364 -23.26 -2.97 -11.90
C ARG A 364 -23.90 -3.15 -13.29
N GLY A 365 -23.12 -3.36 -14.34
CA GLY A 365 -23.61 -3.50 -15.72
C GLY A 365 -23.95 -2.17 -16.42
N GLU A 366 -23.68 -1.02 -15.78
CA GLU A 366 -24.00 0.31 -16.30
C GLU A 366 -22.95 0.83 -17.31
N GLN A 367 -21.75 0.23 -17.33
CA GLN A 367 -20.67 0.61 -18.25
C GLN A 367 -19.98 -0.63 -18.88
N PRO A 368 -20.67 -1.42 -19.72
CA PRO A 368 -20.18 -2.72 -20.23
C PRO A 368 -18.90 -2.63 -21.08
N ASN A 369 -18.65 -1.48 -21.72
CA ASN A 369 -17.46 -1.27 -22.55
C ASN A 369 -16.20 -0.88 -21.75
N TYR A 370 -16.29 -0.72 -20.42
CA TYR A 370 -15.17 -0.31 -19.58
C TYR A 370 -13.91 -1.17 -19.74
N PRO A 371 -13.98 -2.53 -19.80
CA PRO A 371 -12.79 -3.36 -19.96
C PRO A 371 -11.96 -3.02 -21.21
N VAL A 372 -12.64 -2.81 -22.33
CA VAL A 372 -11.99 -2.46 -23.61
C VAL A 372 -11.37 -1.05 -23.55
N THR A 373 -12.10 -0.09 -22.96
CA THR A 373 -11.61 1.29 -22.80
C THR A 373 -10.39 1.35 -21.90
N ALA A 374 -10.42 0.66 -20.75
CA ALA A 374 -9.32 0.62 -19.81
C ALA A 374 -8.08 -0.07 -20.39
N LEU A 375 -8.25 -1.20 -21.10
CA LEU A 375 -7.13 -1.87 -21.77
C LEU A 375 -6.47 -0.98 -22.83
N ARG A 376 -7.26 -0.27 -23.65
CA ARG A 376 -6.71 0.66 -24.65
C ARG A 376 -5.93 1.80 -24.00
N HIS A 377 -6.49 2.39 -22.96
CA HIS A 377 -5.81 3.43 -22.18
C HIS A 377 -4.47 2.93 -21.62
N ASP A 378 -4.43 1.73 -21.05
CA ASP A 378 -3.22 1.16 -20.48
C ASP A 378 -2.16 0.85 -21.54
N LEU A 379 -2.56 0.34 -22.71
CA LEU A 379 -1.65 0.15 -23.85
C LEU A 379 -1.08 1.48 -24.37
N ASP A 380 -1.88 2.54 -24.41
CA ASP A 380 -1.42 3.88 -24.81
C ASP A 380 -0.47 4.48 -23.76
N ARG A 381 -0.76 4.28 -22.47
CA ARG A 381 0.15 4.63 -21.38
C ARG A 381 1.49 3.90 -21.54
N VAL A 382 1.51 2.59 -21.75
CA VAL A 382 2.74 1.81 -21.95
C VAL A 382 3.57 2.39 -23.10
N ARG A 383 2.93 2.68 -24.24
CA ARG A 383 3.61 3.28 -25.41
C ARG A 383 4.21 4.64 -25.10
N GLU A 384 3.46 5.50 -24.43
CA GLU A 384 3.94 6.83 -24.04
C GLU A 384 5.10 6.75 -23.05
N GLN A 385 5.04 5.83 -22.08
CA GLN A 385 6.14 5.64 -21.12
C GLN A 385 7.40 5.12 -21.80
N VAL A 386 7.28 4.13 -22.69
CA VAL A 386 8.43 3.65 -23.48
C VAL A 386 9.01 4.76 -24.35
N ARG A 387 8.17 5.63 -24.93
CA ARG A 387 8.65 6.80 -25.68
C ARG A 387 9.44 7.74 -24.77
N ARG A 388 8.92 8.05 -23.58
CA ARG A 388 9.60 8.90 -22.58
C ARG A 388 10.95 8.33 -22.14
N ILE A 389 11.04 7.03 -21.88
CA ILE A 389 12.32 6.35 -21.56
C ILE A 389 13.34 6.57 -22.69
N ARG A 390 12.93 6.48 -23.95
CA ARG A 390 13.83 6.62 -25.11
C ARG A 390 14.34 8.04 -25.34
N VAL A 391 13.60 9.05 -24.87
CA VAL A 391 13.95 10.46 -25.04
C VAL A 391 14.43 11.12 -23.74
N ASP A 392 14.53 10.35 -22.65
CA ASP A 392 15.13 10.81 -21.41
C ASP A 392 16.62 11.06 -21.65
N ASP A 393 17.00 12.34 -21.56
CA ASP A 393 18.34 12.83 -21.77
C ASP A 393 19.12 12.99 -20.45
N THR A 394 18.52 12.62 -19.31
CA THR A 394 19.19 12.68 -18.02
C THR A 394 20.33 11.67 -17.93
N THR A 395 21.41 12.09 -17.30
CA THR A 395 22.61 11.31 -17.02
C THR A 395 22.69 11.01 -15.53
N PRO A 396 23.52 10.05 -15.07
CA PRO A 396 23.61 9.73 -13.64
C PRO A 396 23.94 10.95 -12.75
N ASP A 397 24.61 11.96 -13.27
CA ASP A 397 24.97 13.20 -12.57
C ASP A 397 23.89 14.30 -12.62
N THR A 398 22.89 14.17 -13.50
CA THR A 398 21.76 15.10 -13.65
C THR A 398 20.41 14.45 -13.35
N ARG A 399 20.41 13.30 -12.67
CA ARG A 399 19.23 12.50 -12.35
C ARG A 399 19.10 12.31 -10.85
N LEU A 400 17.94 12.66 -10.31
CA LEU A 400 17.51 12.29 -8.95
C LEU A 400 16.91 10.87 -8.94
N ALA A 401 16.72 10.28 -7.76
CA ALA A 401 16.18 8.93 -7.66
C ALA A 401 14.72 8.85 -8.14
N ASP A 402 13.95 9.92 -7.96
CA ASP A 402 12.54 10.01 -8.35
C ASP A 402 12.30 10.23 -9.85
N ASP A 403 13.28 10.82 -10.54
CA ASP A 403 13.19 11.20 -11.94
C ASP A 403 12.68 10.09 -12.87
N PRO A 404 13.18 8.84 -12.78
CA PRO A 404 12.74 7.74 -13.64
C PRO A 404 11.38 7.16 -13.26
N MET A 405 10.84 7.45 -12.07
CA MET A 405 9.58 6.86 -11.60
C MET A 405 8.42 7.17 -12.54
N LYS A 406 8.38 8.40 -13.05
CA LYS A 406 7.37 8.86 -14.02
C LYS A 406 7.40 8.10 -15.34
N HIS A 407 8.47 7.35 -15.60
CA HIS A 407 8.73 6.56 -16.81
C HIS A 407 8.40 5.07 -16.65
N ASN A 408 7.98 4.60 -15.48
CA ASN A 408 7.63 3.20 -15.25
C ASN A 408 6.51 2.77 -16.24
N PRO A 409 6.79 1.83 -17.18
CA PRO A 409 5.82 1.43 -18.20
C PRO A 409 4.76 0.48 -17.65
N VAL A 410 4.91 -0.02 -16.42
CA VAL A 410 3.94 -0.93 -15.81
C VAL A 410 2.64 -0.18 -15.51
N SER A 411 1.53 -0.77 -15.97
CA SER A 411 0.17 -0.35 -15.67
C SER A 411 -0.60 -1.58 -15.18
N VAL A 412 -1.00 -1.57 -13.91
CA VAL A 412 -1.68 -2.73 -13.29
C VAL A 412 -3.08 -2.42 -12.82
N GLN A 413 -3.51 -1.15 -12.74
CA GLN A 413 -4.80 -0.82 -12.12
C GLN A 413 -5.96 -1.56 -12.81
N ALA A 414 -6.06 -1.46 -14.14
CA ALA A 414 -7.10 -2.15 -14.90
C ALA A 414 -7.00 -3.68 -14.75
N LEU A 415 -5.79 -4.23 -14.75
CA LEU A 415 -5.56 -5.67 -14.56
C LEU A 415 -5.97 -6.14 -13.15
N MET A 416 -5.65 -5.38 -12.10
CA MET A 416 -6.06 -5.71 -10.74
C MET A 416 -7.59 -5.69 -10.62
N GLU A 417 -8.22 -4.60 -11.07
CA GLU A 417 -9.67 -4.40 -11.03
C GLU A 417 -10.41 -5.48 -11.82
N GLN A 418 -9.94 -5.81 -13.02
CA GLN A 418 -10.65 -6.68 -13.97
C GLN A 418 -10.22 -8.14 -13.93
N THR A 419 -9.00 -8.47 -13.54
CA THR A 419 -8.56 -9.87 -13.46
C THR A 419 -8.78 -10.41 -12.05
N MET A 420 -8.52 -9.61 -11.02
CA MET A 420 -8.51 -10.06 -9.62
C MET A 420 -9.73 -9.55 -8.81
N GLY A 421 -10.49 -8.60 -9.34
CA GLY A 421 -11.47 -7.85 -8.56
C GLY A 421 -10.80 -7.08 -7.43
N GLY A 422 -9.55 -6.63 -7.62
CA GLY A 422 -8.69 -6.10 -6.57
C GLY A 422 -8.77 -4.59 -6.39
N LEU A 423 -8.35 -4.15 -5.20
CA LEU A 423 -8.22 -2.74 -4.87
C LEU A 423 -6.85 -2.23 -5.33
N TYR A 424 -6.82 -1.21 -6.18
CA TYR A 424 -5.57 -0.56 -6.57
C TYR A 424 -4.93 0.16 -5.37
N PRO A 425 -3.72 -0.23 -4.97
CA PRO A 425 -3.21 0.15 -3.66
C PRO A 425 -2.40 1.46 -3.66
N GLY A 426 -2.29 2.15 -4.80
CA GLY A 426 -1.55 3.41 -4.90
C GLY A 426 -0.04 3.21 -4.66
N LYS A 427 0.62 4.21 -4.08
CA LYS A 427 2.05 4.13 -3.70
C LYS A 427 2.27 3.53 -2.32
N GLN A 428 1.20 3.33 -1.55
CA GLN A 428 1.23 2.75 -0.21
C GLN A 428 0.94 1.25 -0.30
N GLY A 429 1.46 0.59 -1.33
CA GLY A 429 1.13 -0.76 -1.78
C GLY A 429 1.62 -1.88 -0.87
N LEU A 430 1.27 -1.79 0.41
CA LEU A 430 1.76 -2.63 1.48
C LEU A 430 1.27 -4.07 1.35
N ILE A 431 0.02 -4.30 0.98
CA ILE A 431 -0.59 -5.64 0.93
C ILE A 431 -1.59 -5.68 -0.22
N LEU A 432 -1.70 -6.82 -0.91
CA LEU A 432 -2.69 -7.00 -1.96
C LEU A 432 -4.08 -7.27 -1.37
N HIS A 433 -5.07 -6.47 -1.75
CA HIS A 433 -6.47 -6.79 -1.51
C HIS A 433 -7.12 -7.20 -2.83
N ALA A 434 -7.55 -8.47 -2.92
CA ALA A 434 -8.09 -9.06 -4.14
C ALA A 434 -9.22 -10.04 -3.82
N ARG A 435 -10.20 -10.18 -4.73
CA ARG A 435 -11.23 -11.23 -4.62
C ARG A 435 -10.75 -12.57 -5.11
N LEU A 436 -9.93 -12.55 -6.17
CA LEU A 436 -9.39 -13.75 -6.81
C LEU A 436 -7.89 -13.59 -7.07
N ARG A 437 -7.16 -14.69 -6.94
CA ARG A 437 -5.76 -14.82 -7.37
C ARG A 437 -5.58 -16.14 -8.12
N TYR A 438 -4.61 -16.17 -9.02
CA TYR A 438 -4.42 -17.26 -9.98
C TYR A 438 -3.05 -17.91 -9.83
N PHE A 439 -2.95 -19.19 -10.17
CA PHE A 439 -1.68 -19.91 -10.24
C PHE A 439 -1.66 -20.85 -11.44
N ASP A 440 -0.49 -20.97 -12.06
CA ASP A 440 -0.20 -21.96 -13.09
C ASP A 440 0.37 -23.23 -12.43
N PRO A 441 -0.43 -24.31 -12.30
CA PRO A 441 0.05 -25.55 -11.68
C PRO A 441 1.02 -26.34 -12.56
N ALA A 442 1.05 -26.11 -13.88
CA ALA A 442 1.96 -26.80 -14.78
C ALA A 442 3.36 -26.23 -14.67
N ALA A 443 3.49 -24.90 -14.69
CA ALA A 443 4.75 -24.20 -14.46
C ALA A 443 5.10 -24.04 -12.97
N ARG A 444 4.15 -24.32 -12.06
CA ARG A 444 4.27 -24.11 -10.60
C ARG A 444 4.72 -22.69 -10.26
N ARG A 445 4.00 -21.70 -10.78
CA ARG A 445 4.22 -20.26 -10.52
C ARG A 445 2.92 -19.51 -10.24
N ALA A 446 3.04 -18.33 -9.64
CA ALA A 446 1.92 -17.41 -9.50
C ALA A 446 1.45 -16.87 -10.86
N GLY A 447 0.17 -16.50 -10.93
CA GLY A 447 -0.43 -15.85 -12.09
C GLY A 447 -1.17 -16.79 -13.05
N LEU A 448 -1.76 -16.19 -14.07
CA LEU A 448 -2.47 -16.90 -15.14
C LEU A 448 -1.47 -17.67 -16.01
N PRO A 449 -1.80 -18.91 -16.43
CA PRO A 449 -1.02 -19.62 -17.44
C PRO A 449 -0.98 -18.86 -18.78
N PRO A 450 0.11 -18.99 -19.57
CA PRO A 450 0.17 -18.41 -20.91
C PRO A 450 -1.00 -18.87 -21.79
N GLY A 451 -1.69 -17.90 -22.39
CA GLY A 451 -2.90 -18.13 -23.19
C GLY A 451 -4.19 -18.25 -22.38
N VAL A 452 -4.19 -17.90 -21.08
CA VAL A 452 -5.41 -17.82 -20.27
C VAL A 452 -5.73 -16.36 -19.95
N SER A 453 -7.01 -15.99 -20.05
CA SER A 453 -7.51 -14.68 -19.65
C SER A 453 -8.61 -14.81 -18.61
N ALA A 454 -8.68 -13.85 -17.69
CA ALA A 454 -9.72 -13.77 -16.68
C ALA A 454 -10.32 -12.35 -16.63
N LEU A 455 -11.65 -12.27 -16.59
CA LEU A 455 -12.41 -11.02 -16.52
C LEU A 455 -13.49 -11.11 -15.44
N VAL A 456 -13.28 -10.45 -14.32
CA VAL A 456 -14.26 -10.19 -13.27
C VAL A 456 -15.25 -9.16 -13.79
N ASP A 457 -16.54 -9.50 -13.72
CA ASP A 457 -17.63 -8.64 -14.21
C ASP A 457 -18.69 -8.35 -13.13
N ARG A 458 -18.59 -9.01 -11.97
CA ARG A 458 -19.50 -8.80 -10.84
C ARG A 458 -18.80 -9.06 -9.52
N MET A 459 -19.06 -8.18 -8.56
CA MET A 459 -18.58 -8.31 -7.19
C MET A 459 -19.65 -7.84 -6.21
N THR A 460 -20.00 -8.68 -5.24
CA THR A 460 -20.86 -8.33 -4.09
C THR A 460 -20.20 -8.74 -2.79
N ASP A 461 -20.88 -8.60 -1.66
CA ASP A 461 -20.41 -9.12 -0.36
C ASP A 461 -20.23 -10.66 -0.35
N ARG A 462 -21.04 -11.39 -1.14
CA ARG A 462 -21.09 -12.87 -1.15
C ARG A 462 -20.75 -13.54 -2.46
N GLU A 463 -20.60 -12.79 -3.54
CA GLU A 463 -20.35 -13.36 -4.88
C GLU A 463 -19.22 -12.63 -5.60
N THR A 464 -18.43 -13.38 -6.36
CA THR A 464 -17.54 -12.84 -7.39
C THR A 464 -17.75 -13.65 -8.66
N ALA A 465 -18.07 -12.97 -9.76
CA ALA A 465 -18.22 -13.62 -11.06
C ALA A 465 -17.03 -13.28 -11.94
N VAL A 466 -16.49 -14.30 -12.62
CA VAL A 466 -15.32 -14.22 -13.47
C VAL A 466 -15.54 -15.05 -14.73
N THR A 467 -15.22 -14.49 -15.89
CA THR A 467 -15.12 -15.21 -17.15
C THR A 467 -13.68 -15.65 -17.36
N LEU A 468 -13.47 -16.95 -17.52
CA LEU A 468 -12.17 -17.55 -17.84
C LEU A 468 -12.18 -18.01 -19.29
N VAL A 469 -11.10 -17.74 -20.03
CA VAL A 469 -10.94 -18.10 -21.44
C VAL A 469 -9.56 -18.70 -21.68
N ASN A 470 -9.53 -19.86 -22.34
CA ASN A 470 -8.33 -20.41 -22.96
C ASN A 470 -8.25 -19.92 -24.41
N THR A 471 -7.30 -19.03 -24.71
CA THR A 471 -7.08 -18.48 -26.06
C THR A 471 -6.23 -19.39 -26.93
N ASP A 472 -5.58 -20.40 -26.35
CA ASP A 472 -4.85 -21.45 -27.08
C ASP A 472 -5.84 -22.35 -27.84
N GLN A 473 -5.64 -22.48 -29.15
CA GLN A 473 -6.52 -23.24 -30.04
C GLN A 473 -6.15 -24.73 -30.12
N LEU A 474 -5.02 -25.14 -29.53
CA LEU A 474 -4.46 -26.48 -29.68
C LEU A 474 -4.30 -27.21 -28.35
N GLN A 475 -4.00 -26.48 -27.27
CA GLN A 475 -3.66 -27.10 -25.98
C GLN A 475 -4.70 -26.77 -24.89
N PRO A 476 -5.13 -27.76 -24.11
CA PRO A 476 -5.90 -27.50 -22.90
C PRO A 476 -5.03 -26.77 -21.87
N LYS A 477 -5.67 -25.98 -21.00
CA LYS A 477 -5.00 -25.26 -19.91
C LYS A 477 -5.63 -25.63 -18.57
N THR A 478 -4.78 -25.74 -17.56
CA THR A 478 -5.20 -25.92 -16.17
C THR A 478 -4.80 -24.68 -15.39
N LEU A 479 -5.72 -24.17 -14.57
CA LEU A 479 -5.55 -22.99 -13.74
C LEU A 479 -6.04 -23.30 -12.32
N ILE A 480 -5.34 -22.82 -11.30
CA ILE A 480 -5.89 -22.78 -9.93
C ILE A 480 -6.41 -21.37 -9.66
N VAL A 481 -7.68 -21.27 -9.27
CA VAL A 481 -8.31 -20.03 -8.81
C VAL A 481 -8.38 -20.09 -7.29
N GLN A 482 -7.76 -19.11 -6.62
CA GLN A 482 -7.80 -18.90 -5.18
C GLN A 482 -8.74 -17.74 -4.85
N ALA A 483 -9.58 -17.90 -3.82
CA ALA A 483 -10.41 -16.83 -3.29
C ALA A 483 -9.61 -16.02 -2.26
N GLY A 484 -9.50 -14.71 -2.49
CA GLY A 484 -8.63 -13.82 -1.72
C GLY A 484 -7.20 -13.73 -2.28
N GLY A 485 -6.50 -12.64 -1.96
CA GLY A 485 -5.09 -12.44 -2.34
C GLY A 485 -4.16 -13.47 -1.69
N TYR A 486 -4.56 -14.01 -0.53
CA TYR A 486 -3.80 -14.87 0.36
C TYR A 486 -4.60 -16.08 0.85
N GLY A 487 -5.69 -16.46 0.16
CA GLY A 487 -6.54 -17.61 0.51
C GLY A 487 -7.48 -17.35 1.69
N GLU A 488 -7.62 -16.09 2.10
CA GLU A 488 -8.39 -15.66 3.25
C GLU A 488 -9.91 -15.81 3.05
N HIS A 489 -10.39 -16.04 1.82
CA HIS A 489 -11.80 -16.28 1.54
C HIS A 489 -12.09 -17.77 1.37
N GLN A 490 -13.30 -18.19 1.72
CA GLN A 490 -13.80 -19.54 1.51
C GLN A 490 -14.74 -19.56 0.30
N ILE A 491 -14.53 -20.46 -0.65
CA ILE A 491 -15.45 -20.79 -1.74
C ILE A 491 -16.45 -21.82 -1.23
N GLU A 492 -17.71 -21.44 -1.18
CA GLU A 492 -18.81 -22.32 -0.77
C GLU A 492 -19.27 -23.16 -1.97
N SER A 493 -19.56 -22.49 -3.09
CA SER A 493 -19.95 -23.13 -4.34
C SER A 493 -19.49 -22.33 -5.56
N VAL A 494 -19.44 -23.01 -6.70
CA VAL A 494 -19.20 -22.42 -8.01
C VAL A 494 -20.32 -22.82 -8.96
N ALA A 495 -20.93 -21.85 -9.63
CA ALA A 495 -21.95 -22.08 -10.65
C ALA A 495 -21.48 -21.58 -12.02
N THR A 496 -21.77 -22.35 -13.07
CA THR A 496 -21.55 -21.93 -14.45
C THR A 496 -22.73 -21.10 -14.98
N GLY A 497 -22.50 -20.33 -16.04
CA GLY A 497 -23.54 -19.53 -16.71
C GLY A 497 -23.97 -18.28 -15.93
N ASP A 498 -25.08 -17.69 -16.38
CA ASP A 498 -25.60 -16.42 -15.87
C ASP A 498 -26.74 -16.61 -14.86
N ALA A 499 -27.17 -15.53 -14.18
CA ALA A 499 -28.31 -15.57 -13.26
C ALA A 499 -29.61 -15.93 -14.00
N ALA A 500 -29.76 -15.48 -15.24
CA ALA A 500 -30.91 -15.79 -16.08
C ALA A 500 -30.89 -17.22 -16.65
N THR A 501 -29.69 -17.79 -16.82
CA THR A 501 -29.48 -19.13 -17.40
C THR A 501 -28.39 -19.85 -16.58
N PRO A 502 -28.72 -20.28 -15.35
CA PRO A 502 -27.76 -20.95 -14.50
C PRO A 502 -27.42 -22.33 -15.09
N GLY A 503 -26.13 -22.58 -15.22
CA GLY A 503 -25.60 -23.89 -15.56
C GLY A 503 -25.47 -24.77 -14.31
N VAL A 504 -24.52 -25.69 -14.35
CA VAL A 504 -24.23 -26.61 -13.23
C VAL A 504 -23.59 -25.85 -12.06
N GLU A 505 -24.02 -26.18 -10.84
CA GLU A 505 -23.42 -25.73 -9.58
C GLU A 505 -22.69 -26.89 -8.90
N PHE A 506 -21.49 -26.60 -8.38
CA PHE A 506 -20.64 -27.53 -7.65
C PHE A 506 -20.34 -26.96 -6.27
N ALA A 507 -20.43 -27.80 -5.24
CA ALA A 507 -19.90 -27.47 -3.93
C ALA A 507 -18.37 -27.61 -3.95
N VAL A 508 -17.65 -26.63 -3.40
CA VAL A 508 -16.17 -26.63 -3.36
C VAL A 508 -15.67 -26.80 -1.93
N HIS A 509 -16.24 -26.06 -0.98
CA HIS A 509 -15.84 -26.05 0.44
C HIS A 509 -14.32 -25.95 0.66
N GLY A 510 -13.64 -25.08 -0.10
CA GLY A 510 -12.20 -24.78 0.03
C GLY A 510 -11.88 -23.31 -0.26
N ASP A 511 -10.62 -22.91 -0.12
CA ASP A 511 -10.13 -21.57 -0.52
C ASP A 511 -9.75 -21.51 -2.01
N ARG A 512 -9.72 -22.65 -2.69
CA ARG A 512 -9.22 -22.82 -4.05
C ARG A 512 -10.09 -23.77 -4.85
N LEU A 513 -10.10 -23.58 -6.17
CA LEU A 513 -10.67 -24.53 -7.13
C LEU A 513 -9.75 -24.67 -8.34
N THR A 514 -9.67 -25.87 -8.92
CA THR A 514 -8.88 -26.12 -10.13
C THR A 514 -9.81 -26.15 -11.33
N VAL A 515 -9.51 -25.35 -12.36
CA VAL A 515 -10.25 -25.27 -13.61
C VAL A 515 -9.39 -25.85 -14.72
N ARG A 516 -9.92 -26.84 -15.44
CA ARG A 516 -9.38 -27.29 -16.72
C ARG A 516 -10.25 -26.73 -17.84
N MET A 517 -9.62 -26.07 -18.80
CA MET A 517 -10.26 -25.49 -19.99
C MET A 517 -9.71 -26.21 -21.23
N GLU A 518 -10.60 -26.73 -22.06
CA GLU A 518 -10.23 -27.29 -23.36
C GLU A 518 -9.78 -26.18 -24.33
N PRO A 519 -9.13 -26.53 -25.46
CA PRO A 519 -8.69 -25.54 -26.44
C PRO A 519 -9.83 -24.62 -26.91
N GLY A 520 -9.58 -23.31 -26.93
CA GLY A 520 -10.56 -22.30 -27.34
C GLY A 520 -11.79 -22.15 -26.43
N ALA A 521 -11.84 -22.85 -25.28
CA ALA A 521 -12.99 -22.81 -24.40
C ALA A 521 -13.04 -21.54 -23.55
N GLY A 522 -14.24 -21.05 -23.28
CA GLY A 522 -14.50 -19.95 -22.35
C GLY A 522 -15.75 -20.20 -21.53
N GLN A 523 -15.73 -19.86 -20.25
CA GLN A 523 -16.86 -20.07 -19.35
C GLN A 523 -16.90 -18.99 -18.27
N ARG A 524 -18.10 -18.45 -18.04
CA ARG A 524 -18.36 -17.62 -16.86
C ARG A 524 -18.64 -18.49 -15.64
N LEU A 525 -17.95 -18.19 -14.56
CA LEU A 525 -18.07 -18.81 -13.24
C LEU A 525 -18.57 -17.77 -12.24
N ARG A 526 -19.52 -18.16 -11.39
CA ARG A 526 -19.94 -17.38 -10.22
C ARG A 526 -19.53 -18.13 -8.97
N LEU A 527 -18.65 -17.52 -8.20
CA LEU A 527 -18.14 -18.08 -6.97
C LEU A 527 -18.92 -17.45 -5.81
N ARG A 528 -19.66 -18.28 -5.06
CA ARG A 528 -20.21 -17.88 -3.77
C ARG A 528 -19.11 -17.98 -2.73
N THR A 529 -18.77 -16.86 -2.11
CA THR A 529 -17.63 -16.75 -1.20
C THR A 529 -18.03 -16.19 0.15
N ARG A 530 -17.53 -16.81 1.21
CA ARG A 530 -17.48 -16.21 2.55
C ARG A 530 -16.13 -15.51 2.73
N LYS A 531 -16.16 -14.17 2.73
CA LYS A 531 -14.94 -13.35 2.88
C LYS A 531 -14.31 -13.55 4.27
N TYR A 532 -12.98 -13.45 4.31
CA TYR A 532 -12.14 -13.48 5.52
C TYR A 532 -12.44 -14.65 6.48
N ALA A 533 -12.73 -15.82 5.91
CA ALA A 533 -13.07 -17.03 6.65
C ALA A 533 -11.84 -17.82 7.11
N ASN A 534 -10.68 -17.60 6.47
CA ASN A 534 -9.47 -18.38 6.68
C ASN A 534 -8.30 -17.47 7.07
N PRO A 535 -7.33 -17.96 7.87
CA PRO A 535 -6.08 -17.24 8.11
C PRO A 535 -5.34 -17.00 6.78
N PRO A 536 -4.88 -15.77 6.50
CA PRO A 536 -4.15 -15.47 5.27
C PRO A 536 -2.79 -16.18 5.23
N THR A 537 -2.34 -16.58 4.04
CA THR A 537 -1.07 -17.28 3.85
C THR A 537 -0.38 -16.91 2.53
N LEU A 538 0.96 -16.91 2.55
CA LEU A 538 1.78 -16.76 1.35
C LEU A 538 2.04 -18.11 0.65
N ARG A 539 1.69 -19.24 1.28
CA ARG A 539 1.96 -20.58 0.73
C ARG A 539 1.27 -20.81 -0.60
N PHE A 540 2.02 -21.37 -1.56
CA PHE A 540 1.45 -21.71 -2.86
C PHE A 540 0.61 -23.00 -2.79
N PRO A 541 -0.26 -23.24 -3.78
CA PRO A 541 -1.18 -24.38 -3.78
C PRO A 541 -0.52 -25.76 -3.65
N TRP A 542 0.72 -25.91 -4.15
CA TRP A 542 1.45 -27.18 -4.12
C TRP A 542 2.27 -27.41 -2.85
N ASP A 543 2.43 -26.41 -1.98
CA ASP A 543 3.22 -26.55 -0.75
C ASP A 543 2.42 -27.22 0.38
N ALA A 544 1.09 -27.21 0.27
CA ALA A 544 0.20 -27.87 1.23
C ALA A 544 0.43 -29.40 1.30
N GLN A 545 1.07 -30.01 0.30
CA GLN A 545 1.42 -31.43 0.30
C GLN A 545 2.69 -31.77 1.10
N ARG A 546 3.46 -30.77 1.56
CA ARG A 546 4.75 -30.98 2.26
C ARG A 546 4.63 -31.09 3.79
N VAL A 547 3.42 -30.97 4.34
CA VAL A 547 3.16 -31.17 5.76
C VAL A 547 2.00 -32.15 5.90
N LYS A 548 2.35 -33.42 6.07
CA LYS A 548 1.51 -34.45 6.68
C LYS A 548 2.18 -34.89 7.97
#